data_AF-A0A661PBZ7-F1
#
_entry.id   AF-A0A661PBZ7-F1
#
_cell.length_a   1.000
_cell.length_b   1.000
_cell.length_c   1.000
_cell.angle_alpha   90.00
_cell.angle_beta   90.00
_cell.angle_gamma   90.00
#
_symmetry.space_group_name_H-M   'P 1'
#
loop_
_entity.id
_entity.type
_entity.pdbx_description
1 polymer ?
#
loop_
_entity_poly.entity_id
_entity_poly.type
_entity_poly.pdbx_seq_one_letter_code
_entity_poly.pdbx_strand_id
1 'polypeptide(L)'
;MNDAELVGPGQRHRRLGDDLPDVDQAELAHSFQPLSQILASQPLHHDEGRAVVHHPEVEDLHHVGAVNLSGQRGLTIEASAHRRIPLEQLGGDELDGDLLLQMEIIGQPDGPHTPFTEQLIEPHVVGDHVPLLDRHPSRLIIACAASCREAGGSWRRWRWRSGWPGGGAAAPRRRCCAKLAAMRLVVLLALVSVVGCSPAAPVQRPPRDHDPAPTPSGPTCPKVGAAVELVESTPVETTLPVSRLPDTQQMWVRMIDGARRSLDIEQFYFASRPAGSLEPVIQALERAAERGVALRLLADAGFANEYPATLARLEQRASVRRIDMRDHMGGVQHAKYFIVDGCDLYLGSANFDWRSLQHIHELGLRIRSPQLVAAFAEVFAFDWQLAGGQPPLPGPSQRWDGFPITLDGELQVLPAFSPTGWLPDERSWDLPQLVATIDGAKLSVRVQLLTYSSHFRDGTPFPALDQALRRAAGRGVAVELMVSNWQQRPGRIEDLQALVATSAVAAKLVTIPEHPSGFIPFARVIHAKAMIVDSRQSWIGTSNWSGDYFHKSRNVGVLVTGERLARPLEAIFRKLWQSPYATAVDPEADYPEPRIGP
;
A
#
# COMPACT_ATOMS: atom_id res chain seq x y z
N MET A 1 26.13 19.04 -49.87
CA MET A 1 27.08 18.67 -50.94
C MET A 1 27.63 17.31 -50.55
N ASN A 2 26.87 16.22 -50.70
CA ASN A 2 26.42 15.50 -51.90
C ASN A 2 27.46 14.46 -52.35
N ASP A 3 26.94 13.29 -52.74
CA ASP A 3 27.56 12.12 -53.41
C ASP A 3 27.84 10.94 -52.43
N ALA A 4 27.14 9.78 -52.37
CA ALA A 4 26.37 8.98 -53.35
C ALA A 4 27.18 8.70 -54.63
N GLU A 5 27.37 7.49 -55.18
CA GLU A 5 26.83 6.15 -55.02
C GLU A 5 27.68 5.22 -55.92
N LEU A 6 27.68 3.92 -55.63
CA LEU A 6 27.63 2.78 -56.58
C LEU A 6 28.54 2.72 -57.84
N VAL A 7 29.42 1.71 -57.91
CA VAL A 7 29.62 0.70 -59.00
C VAL A 7 30.54 -0.38 -58.39
N GLY A 8 30.43 -1.70 -58.49
CA GLY A 8 29.71 -2.65 -59.34
C GLY A 8 30.63 -3.90 -59.50
N PRO A 9 30.10 -5.13 -59.56
CA PRO A 9 30.83 -6.38 -59.29
C PRO A 9 31.46 -7.01 -60.55
N GLY A 10 32.50 -7.84 -60.40
CA GLY A 10 33.05 -8.58 -61.54
C GLY A 10 34.25 -9.47 -61.22
N GLN A 11 34.01 -10.78 -61.25
CA GLN A 11 34.95 -11.87 -60.98
C GLN A 11 36.08 -12.05 -62.03
N ARG A 12 37.20 -12.64 -61.57
CA ARG A 12 37.87 -13.89 -62.03
C ARG A 12 39.33 -13.86 -62.55
N HIS A 13 40.06 -14.87 -62.05
CA HIS A 13 41.20 -15.66 -62.57
C HIS A 13 42.67 -15.21 -62.36
N ARG A 14 43.37 -15.89 -61.44
CA ARG A 14 44.34 -16.98 -61.76
C ARG A 14 44.76 -17.77 -60.50
N ARG A 15 44.80 -19.10 -60.64
CA ARG A 15 45.37 -20.12 -59.72
C ARG A 15 46.81 -20.47 -60.17
N LEU A 16 47.67 -20.90 -59.25
CA LEU A 16 48.23 -22.28 -59.16
C LEU A 16 49.49 -22.36 -58.25
N GLY A 17 49.63 -23.53 -57.59
CA GLY A 17 50.82 -24.01 -56.86
C GLY A 17 50.50 -24.36 -55.39
N ASP A 18 49.73 -25.40 -55.07
CA ASP A 18 50.08 -26.84 -54.98
C ASP A 18 51.04 -27.16 -53.81
N ASP A 19 50.53 -27.89 -52.81
CA ASP A 19 51.03 -29.21 -52.37
C ASP A 19 50.27 -29.73 -51.13
N LEU A 20 49.49 -30.80 -51.34
CA LEU A 20 49.01 -31.80 -50.37
C LEU A 20 49.48 -33.16 -50.89
N PRO A 21 49.71 -34.18 -50.04
CA PRO A 21 48.72 -35.27 -49.84
C PRO A 21 48.76 -35.84 -48.40
N ASP A 22 47.89 -36.72 -47.85
CA ASP A 22 46.85 -37.64 -48.33
C ASP A 22 46.01 -38.05 -47.08
N VAL A 23 44.66 -38.02 -47.09
CA VAL A 23 43.70 -39.13 -47.40
C VAL A 23 43.35 -39.99 -46.16
N ASP A 24 42.09 -40.20 -45.74
CA ASP A 24 40.95 -40.70 -46.54
C ASP A 24 39.54 -40.44 -45.91
N GLN A 25 38.56 -40.20 -46.81
CA GLN A 25 37.12 -40.61 -46.86
C GLN A 25 36.14 -40.36 -45.68
N ALA A 26 34.87 -39.93 -45.83
CA ALA A 26 33.95 -39.88 -46.97
C ALA A 26 32.79 -38.87 -46.72
N GLU A 27 32.16 -38.40 -47.80
CA GLU A 27 31.05 -37.43 -47.84
C GLU A 27 29.62 -38.04 -47.71
N LEU A 28 28.71 -37.21 -47.15
CA LEU A 28 27.29 -36.95 -47.47
C LEU A 28 26.31 -38.12 -47.75
N ALA A 29 25.22 -38.20 -46.97
CA ALA A 29 23.87 -37.72 -47.34
C ALA A 29 22.69 -38.39 -46.57
N HIS A 30 21.76 -37.54 -46.10
CA HIS A 30 20.29 -37.71 -46.05
C HIS A 30 19.55 -38.32 -44.83
N SER A 31 18.59 -37.50 -44.36
CA SER A 31 17.17 -37.81 -44.04
C SER A 31 16.73 -38.13 -42.59
N PHE A 32 15.44 -37.85 -42.39
CA PHE A 32 14.67 -37.56 -41.17
C PHE A 32 14.10 -38.80 -40.44
N GLN A 33 13.85 -38.63 -39.12
CA GLN A 33 12.93 -39.34 -38.19
C GLN A 33 13.31 -40.77 -37.70
N PRO A 34 12.60 -41.38 -36.71
CA PRO A 34 12.51 -41.07 -35.27
C PRO A 34 12.68 -42.35 -34.37
N LEU A 35 12.90 -42.24 -33.06
CA LEU A 35 12.77 -43.37 -32.10
C LEU A 35 12.22 -42.82 -30.77
N SER A 36 10.94 -42.95 -30.44
CA SER A 36 10.15 -44.13 -30.01
C SER A 36 10.36 -44.52 -28.54
N GLN A 37 9.22 -44.47 -27.85
CA GLN A 37 8.86 -44.94 -26.52
C GLN A 37 9.52 -46.26 -26.08
N ILE A 38 9.76 -46.37 -24.77
CA ILE A 38 9.78 -47.67 -24.06
C ILE A 38 8.62 -47.69 -23.07
N LEU A 39 7.66 -48.54 -23.36
CA LEU A 39 6.64 -49.07 -22.44
C LEU A 39 7.24 -50.25 -21.67
N ALA A 40 6.92 -50.35 -20.39
CA ALA A 40 7.00 -51.61 -19.65
C ALA A 40 5.59 -51.93 -19.12
N SER A 41 4.97 -52.93 -19.74
CA SER A 41 3.74 -53.60 -19.31
C SER A 41 4.09 -54.78 -18.41
N GLN A 42 3.29 -55.05 -17.36
CA GLN A 42 2.78 -56.40 -17.12
C GLN A 42 1.45 -56.41 -16.31
N PRO A 43 0.55 -57.39 -16.54
CA PRO A 43 -0.89 -57.34 -16.23
C PRO A 43 -1.47 -58.51 -15.37
N LEU A 44 -2.79 -58.41 -15.09
CA LEU A 44 -3.83 -59.42 -14.70
C LEU A 44 -3.96 -59.78 -13.19
N HIS A 45 -5.15 -59.81 -12.55
CA HIS A 45 -6.45 -60.44 -12.90
C HIS A 45 -7.69 -59.68 -12.31
N HIS A 46 -8.79 -59.50 -13.07
CA HIS A 46 -10.16 -60.10 -12.96
C HIS A 46 -10.97 -59.75 -11.67
N ASP A 47 -12.21 -59.26 -11.73
CA ASP A 47 -13.41 -59.93 -12.27
C ASP A 47 -14.46 -59.02 -12.96
N GLU A 48 -15.23 -59.65 -13.83
CA GLU A 48 -16.28 -59.13 -14.71
C GLU A 48 -17.69 -59.08 -14.09
N GLY A 49 -18.55 -58.22 -14.67
CA GLY A 49 -20.00 -58.32 -14.56
C GLY A 49 -20.71 -57.43 -15.59
N ARG A 50 -21.17 -58.02 -16.71
CA ARG A 50 -22.04 -57.41 -17.74
C ARG A 50 -23.52 -57.72 -17.46
N ALA A 51 -24.41 -56.78 -17.78
CA ALA A 51 -25.63 -56.99 -18.60
C ALA A 51 -26.31 -55.61 -18.85
N VAL A 52 -26.36 -55.13 -20.11
CA VAL A 52 -27.46 -55.23 -21.11
C VAL A 52 -28.59 -54.19 -20.92
N VAL A 53 -28.80 -53.47 -22.01
CA VAL A 53 -29.77 -52.39 -22.31
C VAL A 53 -31.20 -52.92 -22.40
N HIS A 54 -32.21 -52.13 -22.02
CA HIS A 54 -33.47 -51.96 -22.77
C HIS A 54 -34.25 -50.70 -22.35
N HIS A 55 -34.85 -50.05 -23.36
CA HIS A 55 -35.79 -48.91 -23.31
C HIS A 55 -37.03 -49.14 -22.42
N PRO A 56 -37.80 -48.08 -22.14
CA PRO A 56 -39.10 -48.00 -22.81
C PRO A 56 -39.50 -46.61 -23.34
N GLU A 57 -40.20 -46.63 -24.49
CA GLU A 57 -41.18 -45.62 -24.93
C GLU A 57 -42.57 -45.97 -24.37
N VAL A 58 -43.35 -44.95 -23.97
CA VAL A 58 -44.84 -44.85 -24.00
C VAL A 58 -45.15 -43.33 -23.91
N GLU A 59 -45.57 -42.61 -24.95
CA GLU A 59 -46.90 -42.46 -25.59
C GLU A 59 -48.06 -41.91 -24.72
N ASP A 60 -48.43 -40.66 -25.05
CA ASP A 60 -49.79 -40.19 -25.38
C ASP A 60 -50.49 -39.13 -24.49
N LEU A 61 -51.34 -38.40 -25.22
CA LEU A 61 -51.88 -37.06 -25.09
C LEU A 61 -53.23 -36.99 -24.36
N HIS A 62 -53.56 -35.76 -23.93
CA HIS A 62 -54.89 -35.24 -23.60
C HIS A 62 -55.64 -35.85 -22.41
N HIS A 63 -55.84 -35.04 -21.36
CA HIS A 63 -57.16 -34.92 -20.74
C HIS A 63 -57.42 -33.51 -20.18
N VAL A 64 -58.67 -33.10 -20.39
CA VAL A 64 -59.28 -31.79 -20.19
C VAL A 64 -59.85 -31.69 -18.78
N GLY A 65 -59.76 -30.51 -18.18
CA GLY A 65 -60.49 -30.15 -16.97
C GLY A 65 -60.56 -28.65 -16.79
N ALA A 66 -61.48 -27.99 -17.50
CA ALA A 66 -61.80 -26.58 -17.31
C ALA A 66 -62.86 -26.41 -16.22
N VAL A 67 -62.64 -25.46 -15.30
CA VAL A 67 -63.73 -24.75 -14.61
C VAL A 67 -63.38 -23.26 -14.63
N ASN A 68 -64.29 -22.48 -15.21
CA ASN A 68 -64.21 -21.04 -15.39
C ASN A 68 -65.27 -20.39 -14.48
N LEU A 69 -64.90 -19.39 -13.69
CA LEU A 69 -65.82 -18.46 -13.05
C LEU A 69 -65.22 -17.04 -13.04
N SER A 70 -65.67 -16.24 -14.03
CA SER A 70 -66.04 -14.82 -13.97
C SER A 70 -65.37 -13.87 -12.96
N GLY A 71 -64.80 -12.77 -13.45
CA GLY A 71 -64.70 -11.54 -12.63
C GLY A 71 -63.63 -10.52 -13.02
N GLN A 72 -63.90 -9.75 -14.07
CA GLN A 72 -63.48 -8.35 -14.33
C GLN A 72 -62.15 -7.78 -13.77
N ARG A 73 -61.26 -7.44 -14.72
CA ARG A 73 -60.34 -6.29 -14.83
C ARG A 73 -59.91 -5.55 -13.56
N GLY A 74 -58.66 -5.79 -13.15
CA GLY A 74 -57.84 -4.92 -12.31
C GLY A 74 -56.43 -4.78 -12.90
N LEU A 75 -55.89 -3.56 -12.87
CA LEU A 75 -54.56 -3.16 -13.38
C LEU A 75 -53.43 -3.68 -12.48
N THR A 76 -52.33 -4.22 -13.02
CA THR A 76 -50.93 -3.85 -12.64
C THR A 76 -49.87 -4.50 -13.54
N ILE A 77 -48.69 -3.86 -13.54
CA ILE A 77 -47.44 -4.14 -14.25
C ILE A 77 -46.66 -5.27 -13.54
N GLU A 78 -46.17 -6.27 -14.28
CA GLU A 78 -45.07 -7.20 -13.89
C GLU A 78 -44.30 -7.56 -15.19
N ALA A 79 -42.99 -7.38 -15.30
CA ALA A 79 -41.88 -8.07 -14.63
C ALA A 79 -41.68 -9.54 -15.10
N SER A 80 -40.46 -9.79 -15.60
CA SER A 80 -39.71 -11.06 -15.52
C SER A 80 -40.01 -12.19 -16.53
N ALA A 81 -39.07 -12.38 -17.48
CA ALA A 81 -38.66 -13.69 -18.00
C ALA A 81 -37.20 -13.56 -18.51
N HIS A 82 -36.20 -13.85 -17.66
CA HIS A 82 -35.46 -15.11 -17.64
C HIS A 82 -34.78 -15.49 -18.98
N ARG A 83 -33.46 -15.28 -19.05
CA ARG A 83 -32.56 -16.27 -19.63
C ARG A 83 -31.43 -16.58 -18.64
N ARG A 84 -31.27 -17.89 -18.47
CA ARG A 84 -30.41 -18.60 -17.51
C ARG A 84 -28.94 -18.48 -17.93
N ILE A 85 -28.06 -18.24 -16.97
CA ILE A 85 -26.61 -18.41 -17.10
C ILE A 85 -26.26 -19.74 -16.43
N PRO A 86 -25.50 -20.65 -17.07
CA PRO A 86 -24.92 -21.80 -16.39
C PRO A 86 -23.69 -21.37 -15.57
N LEU A 87 -23.67 -21.77 -14.31
CA LEU A 87 -22.51 -21.75 -13.43
C LEU A 87 -21.50 -22.80 -13.91
N GLU A 88 -20.25 -22.39 -14.15
CA GLU A 88 -19.02 -23.17 -13.89
C GLU A 88 -17.78 -22.28 -14.16
N GLN A 89 -16.74 -22.42 -13.31
CA GLN A 89 -15.38 -21.79 -13.31
C GLN A 89 -15.26 -20.43 -12.57
N LEU A 90 -14.77 -20.33 -11.32
CA LEU A 90 -13.49 -20.65 -10.64
C LEU A 90 -12.34 -19.62 -10.83
N GLY A 91 -12.16 -18.74 -9.84
CA GLY A 91 -10.92 -18.53 -9.06
C GLY A 91 -9.76 -17.65 -9.57
N GLY A 92 -9.46 -16.57 -8.83
CA GLY A 92 -8.09 -16.14 -8.47
C GLY A 92 -7.54 -14.82 -9.05
N ASP A 93 -7.29 -13.85 -8.16
CA ASP A 93 -6.03 -13.09 -7.94
C ASP A 93 -5.66 -11.75 -8.62
N GLU A 94 -5.78 -10.64 -7.87
CA GLU A 94 -5.90 -9.27 -8.37
C GLU A 94 -4.59 -8.42 -8.31
N LEU A 95 -4.25 -7.66 -9.36
CA LEU A 95 -3.23 -6.57 -9.31
C LEU A 95 -3.85 -5.17 -9.17
N ASP A 96 -5.08 -5.00 -9.64
CA ASP A 96 -5.97 -3.91 -9.27
C ASP A 96 -6.97 -4.55 -8.32
N GLY A 97 -6.90 -4.29 -7.01
CA GLY A 97 -7.81 -4.93 -6.07
C GLY A 97 -9.28 -4.69 -6.46
N ASP A 98 -9.95 -5.68 -7.05
CA ASP A 98 -11.29 -5.65 -7.65
C ASP A 98 -11.66 -7.03 -8.21
N LEU A 99 -12.74 -7.73 -7.77
CA LEU A 99 -14.12 -7.28 -7.52
C LEU A 99 -14.89 -8.24 -6.57
N LEU A 100 -15.70 -7.68 -5.67
CA LEU A 100 -16.90 -8.27 -5.03
C LEU A 100 -16.79 -9.70 -4.46
N LEU A 101 -16.24 -9.85 -3.25
CA LEU A 101 -16.64 -10.92 -2.33
C LEU A 101 -17.63 -10.39 -1.29
N GLN A 102 -18.86 -10.11 -1.74
CA GLN A 102 -20.03 -10.21 -0.87
C GLN A 102 -20.69 -11.56 -1.13
N MET A 103 -20.58 -12.48 -0.17
CA MET A 103 -21.72 -13.31 0.20
C MET A 103 -21.81 -13.36 1.72
N GLU A 104 -22.99 -12.99 2.21
CA GLU A 104 -23.46 -13.08 3.58
C GLU A 104 -23.14 -14.45 4.18
N ILE A 105 -22.39 -14.49 5.28
CA ILE A 105 -22.41 -15.65 6.17
C ILE A 105 -23.72 -15.56 6.96
N ILE A 106 -24.79 -16.07 6.37
CA ILE A 106 -25.88 -16.65 7.16
C ILE A 106 -25.30 -17.94 7.75
N GLY A 107 -24.79 -17.83 8.97
CA GLY A 107 -24.61 -19.01 9.81
C GLY A 107 -25.98 -19.61 10.13
N GLN A 108 -26.02 -20.94 10.24
CA GLN A 108 -26.84 -21.83 11.09
C GLN A 108 -26.97 -23.21 10.39
N PRO A 109 -27.31 -24.32 11.11
CA PRO A 109 -26.55 -24.99 12.16
C PRO A 109 -26.44 -26.52 11.88
N ASP A 110 -25.93 -27.27 12.86
CA ASP A 110 -25.99 -28.73 13.04
C ASP A 110 -24.72 -29.55 12.75
N GLY A 111 -24.14 -30.05 13.85
CA GLY A 111 -22.92 -30.87 13.93
C GLY A 111 -23.10 -32.34 13.53
N PRO A 112 -22.11 -33.19 13.86
CA PRO A 112 -22.04 -33.74 15.21
C PRO A 112 -20.65 -33.64 15.87
N HIS A 113 -20.67 -33.27 17.14
CA HIS A 113 -19.57 -33.43 18.08
C HIS A 113 -19.55 -34.85 18.64
N THR A 114 -18.37 -35.37 18.99
CA THR A 114 -18.19 -36.50 19.91
C THR A 114 -17.26 -36.09 21.07
N PRO A 115 -17.41 -36.73 22.25
CA PRO A 115 -17.44 -36.01 23.53
C PRO A 115 -16.15 -36.07 24.35
N PHE A 116 -16.13 -35.18 25.33
CA PHE A 116 -15.21 -35.05 26.47
C PHE A 116 -14.86 -36.34 27.21
N THR A 117 -13.69 -36.32 27.86
CA THR A 117 -13.51 -36.98 29.17
C THR A 117 -12.93 -35.95 30.15
N GLU A 118 -13.72 -35.62 31.16
CA GLU A 118 -13.29 -34.93 32.37
C GLU A 118 -12.54 -35.91 33.30
N GLN A 119 -11.56 -35.42 34.06
CA GLN A 119 -11.57 -35.65 35.51
C GLN A 119 -10.74 -34.61 36.27
N LEU A 120 -11.43 -33.97 37.21
CA LEU A 120 -10.99 -33.07 38.27
C LEU A 120 -10.13 -33.79 39.31
N ILE A 121 -9.10 -33.11 39.85
CA ILE A 121 -8.77 -33.15 41.28
C ILE A 121 -8.38 -31.72 41.74
N GLU A 122 -8.99 -31.31 42.84
CA GLU A 122 -9.01 -30.02 43.52
C GLU A 122 -7.69 -29.53 44.17
N PRO A 123 -7.62 -28.24 44.55
CA PRO A 123 -6.44 -27.56 45.10
C PRO A 123 -6.30 -27.69 46.63
N HIS A 124 -5.07 -27.59 47.14
CA HIS A 124 -4.80 -27.38 48.58
C HIS A 124 -4.57 -25.89 48.88
N VAL A 125 -5.26 -25.41 49.92
CA VAL A 125 -5.13 -24.10 50.55
C VAL A 125 -4.45 -24.25 51.92
N VAL A 126 -3.53 -23.33 52.25
CA VAL A 126 -3.26 -22.77 53.60
C VAL A 126 -2.86 -21.31 53.34
N GLY A 127 -3.66 -20.29 53.68
CA GLY A 127 -3.74 -19.60 54.99
C GLY A 127 -2.49 -18.73 55.21
N ASP A 128 -2.51 -17.39 55.18
CA ASP A 128 -3.24 -16.50 56.10
C ASP A 128 -3.54 -15.08 55.56
N HIS A 129 -4.52 -14.47 56.23
CA HIS A 129 -5.29 -13.23 56.02
C HIS A 129 -4.49 -11.89 56.08
N VAL A 130 -4.92 -10.76 55.50
CA VAL A 130 -5.91 -9.75 55.99
C VAL A 130 -6.02 -8.58 54.94
N PRO A 131 -7.15 -7.82 54.83
CA PRO A 131 -7.71 -7.28 53.57
C PRO A 131 -7.72 -5.74 53.39
N LEU A 132 -8.16 -5.28 52.18
CA LEU A 132 -9.08 -4.15 51.84
C LEU A 132 -8.75 -3.59 50.42
N LEU A 133 -9.57 -3.83 49.39
CA LEU A 133 -10.74 -3.05 48.90
C LEU A 133 -10.48 -1.60 48.42
N ASP A 134 -10.52 -1.47 47.09
CA ASP A 134 -11.38 -0.57 46.30
C ASP A 134 -11.01 0.90 45.96
N ARG A 135 -11.04 1.13 44.63
CA ARG A 135 -11.56 2.29 43.85
C ARG A 135 -10.61 3.39 43.31
N HIS A 136 -10.54 3.42 41.98
CA HIS A 136 -10.33 4.59 41.10
C HIS A 136 -11.60 5.50 41.07
N PRO A 137 -11.67 6.58 40.24
CA PRO A 137 -10.87 7.82 40.20
C PRO A 137 -11.77 9.09 40.12
N SER A 138 -11.30 10.32 40.44
CA SER A 138 -11.87 11.58 39.86
C SER A 138 -10.97 12.80 40.06
N ARG A 139 -10.90 13.64 39.02
CA ARG A 139 -10.28 14.97 38.93
C ARG A 139 -10.94 16.00 39.86
N LEU A 140 -10.19 17.01 40.34
CA LEU A 140 -10.53 18.45 40.29
C LEU A 140 -9.49 19.36 40.96
N ILE A 141 -8.86 20.19 40.12
CA ILE A 141 -8.60 21.64 40.25
C ILE A 141 -8.71 22.23 41.66
N ILE A 142 -7.59 22.75 42.18
CA ILE A 142 -7.57 23.82 43.19
C ILE A 142 -7.02 25.08 42.50
N ALA A 143 -7.90 26.07 42.33
CA ALA A 143 -7.53 27.45 42.10
C ALA A 143 -7.20 28.08 43.47
N CYS A 144 -6.02 28.68 43.59
CA CYS A 144 -5.70 29.58 44.69
C CYS A 144 -5.81 31.02 44.17
N ALA A 145 -6.66 31.81 44.82
CA ALA A 145 -6.81 33.24 44.57
C ALA A 145 -5.70 34.02 45.28
N ALA A 146 -5.02 34.92 44.56
CA ALA A 146 -4.40 36.10 45.16
C ALA A 146 -4.19 37.24 44.15
N SER A 147 -5.06 38.24 44.29
CA SER A 147 -4.81 39.67 44.22
C SER A 147 -4.71 40.43 42.89
N CYS A 148 -5.59 41.42 42.79
CA CYS A 148 -5.74 42.47 41.79
C CYS A 148 -4.66 43.55 41.85
N ARG A 149 -4.32 44.09 40.67
CA ARG A 149 -4.09 45.50 40.25
C ARG A 149 -3.44 45.41 38.85
N GLU A 150 -3.78 46.13 37.78
CA GLU A 150 -4.44 47.42 37.54
C GLU A 150 -4.81 47.49 36.03
N ALA A 151 -5.82 48.31 35.70
CA ALA A 151 -6.04 49.05 34.43
C ALA A 151 -6.07 48.27 33.08
N GLY A 152 -7.05 48.42 32.18
CA GLY A 152 -8.19 49.30 32.08
C GLY A 152 -8.86 49.13 30.70
N GLY A 153 -10.17 49.45 30.62
CA GLY A 153 -10.95 49.63 29.38
C GLY A 153 -11.41 48.35 28.68
N SER A 154 -12.62 48.22 28.12
CA SER A 154 -13.81 49.04 28.09
C SER A 154 -14.97 48.16 27.59
N TRP A 155 -16.10 48.19 28.30
CA TRP A 155 -17.49 48.06 27.84
C TRP A 155 -17.83 47.29 26.54
N ARG A 156 -18.68 46.25 26.66
CA ARG A 156 -20.10 46.32 26.24
C ARG A 156 -20.94 45.17 26.82
N ARG A 157 -22.09 45.57 27.38
CA ARG A 157 -23.20 44.74 27.90
C ARG A 157 -23.93 44.02 26.76
N TRP A 158 -24.41 42.81 27.03
CA TRP A 158 -25.80 42.44 26.78
C TRP A 158 -26.37 41.72 28.02
N ARG A 159 -27.50 42.23 28.51
CA ARG A 159 -28.35 41.65 29.57
C ARG A 159 -29.48 40.88 28.91
N TRP A 160 -29.95 39.80 29.55
CA TRP A 160 -31.36 39.41 29.73
C TRP A 160 -31.36 38.31 30.83
N ARG A 161 -31.83 38.56 32.07
CA ARG A 161 -33.22 38.34 32.62
C ARG A 161 -33.72 36.91 32.34
N SER A 162 -34.24 36.10 33.29
CA SER A 162 -34.88 36.39 34.59
C SER A 162 -35.35 35.09 35.31
N GLY A 163 -35.54 35.17 36.65
CA GLY A 163 -36.57 34.46 37.47
C GLY A 163 -36.12 33.16 38.19
N TRP A 164 -35.84 33.13 39.51
CA TRP A 164 -36.75 33.03 40.70
C TRP A 164 -37.42 31.64 40.90
N PRO A 165 -37.79 31.21 42.13
CA PRO A 165 -37.12 31.31 43.45
C PRO A 165 -37.34 30.06 44.37
N GLY A 166 -36.80 30.11 45.61
CA GLY A 166 -37.34 29.43 46.81
C GLY A 166 -36.50 28.25 47.33
N GLY A 167 -36.25 28.08 48.63
CA GLY A 167 -36.63 28.80 49.84
C GLY A 167 -36.19 28.01 51.09
N GLY A 168 -36.04 28.71 52.22
CA GLY A 168 -36.05 28.19 53.61
C GLY A 168 -34.89 27.26 54.04
N ALA A 169 -34.44 27.20 55.29
CA ALA A 169 -34.83 27.88 56.51
C ALA A 169 -33.74 27.65 57.59
N ALA A 170 -33.73 28.57 58.57
CA ALA A 170 -33.43 28.41 60.00
C ALA A 170 -32.02 27.98 60.51
N ALA A 171 -31.47 28.90 61.30
CA ALA A 171 -30.35 28.76 62.25
C ALA A 171 -30.72 27.90 63.49
N PRO A 172 -29.75 27.65 64.40
CA PRO A 172 -29.74 28.49 65.60
C PRO A 172 -28.35 28.94 66.09
N ARG A 173 -28.36 30.02 66.86
CA ARG A 173 -27.22 30.59 67.62
C ARG A 173 -27.17 29.99 69.04
N ARG A 174 -25.97 29.84 69.63
CA ARG A 174 -25.46 30.54 70.85
C ARG A 174 -24.49 29.70 71.73
N ARG A 175 -23.33 30.33 72.01
CA ARG A 175 -22.66 30.57 73.32
C ARG A 175 -21.77 29.50 74.00
N CYS A 176 -20.50 29.93 74.18
CA CYS A 176 -19.72 30.09 75.41
C CYS A 176 -19.11 28.90 76.21
N CYS A 177 -17.78 29.01 76.36
CA CYS A 177 -16.95 28.92 77.57
C CYS A 177 -16.53 27.56 78.20
N ALA A 178 -15.20 27.36 78.15
CA ALA A 178 -14.26 27.11 79.25
C ALA A 178 -13.92 25.66 79.71
N LYS A 179 -12.64 25.53 80.11
CA LYS A 179 -11.88 24.45 80.81
C LYS A 179 -11.11 23.52 79.85
N LEU A 180 -9.81 23.22 79.99
CA LEU A 180 -8.86 23.24 81.12
C LEU A 180 -7.40 23.36 80.61
N ALA A 181 -6.54 23.95 81.44
CA ALA A 181 -5.07 23.95 81.33
C ALA A 181 -4.47 23.23 82.56
N ALA A 182 -3.38 22.47 82.36
CA ALA A 182 -2.29 22.18 83.32
C ALA A 182 -1.24 21.29 82.60
N MET A 183 -0.03 21.74 82.26
CA MET A 183 1.18 22.01 83.08
C MET A 183 2.14 20.80 83.17
N ARG A 184 3.33 20.90 82.55
CA ARG A 184 4.65 20.79 83.24
C ARG A 184 5.86 20.90 82.28
N LEU A 185 6.69 21.88 82.62
CA LEU A 185 8.07 22.14 82.24
C LEU A 185 9.01 21.23 83.06
N VAL A 186 10.25 21.04 82.57
CA VAL A 186 11.51 20.54 83.21
C VAL A 186 12.04 19.30 82.51
N VAL A 187 12.98 19.48 81.56
CA VAL A 187 14.32 18.85 81.47
C VAL A 187 15.08 19.62 80.38
N LEU A 188 15.89 20.58 80.79
CA LEU A 188 16.92 21.20 79.97
C LEU A 188 18.10 21.42 80.93
N LEU A 189 19.20 20.70 80.68
CA LEU A 189 20.57 20.79 81.24
C LEU A 189 21.09 19.43 81.74
N ALA A 190 21.75 18.68 80.85
CA ALA A 190 23.04 18.03 81.08
C ALA A 190 23.35 17.05 79.93
N LEU A 191 24.24 17.47 79.01
CA LEU A 191 25.17 16.68 78.18
C LEU A 191 25.70 17.65 77.08
N VAL A 192 26.75 18.42 77.37
CA VAL A 192 28.17 18.10 77.06
C VAL A 192 28.35 18.01 75.53
N SER A 193 28.79 19.05 74.81
CA SER A 193 30.12 19.66 74.78
C SER A 193 31.25 18.71 74.36
N VAL A 194 31.33 18.31 73.08
CA VAL A 194 32.59 18.15 72.29
C VAL A 194 32.19 18.01 70.81
N VAL A 195 32.56 18.98 69.95
CA VAL A 195 33.09 18.89 68.56
C VAL A 195 33.36 20.38 68.21
N GLY A 196 34.58 20.91 68.16
CA GLY A 196 35.69 20.48 67.32
C GLY A 196 35.67 21.27 66.01
N CYS A 197 36.31 22.44 65.97
CA CYS A 197 36.44 23.27 64.78
C CYS A 197 37.14 22.53 63.63
N SER A 198 36.56 22.58 62.43
CA SER A 198 37.24 22.36 61.14
C SER A 198 36.82 23.48 60.18
N PRO A 199 37.73 24.02 59.36
CA PRO A 199 37.43 25.17 58.50
C PRO A 199 36.46 24.78 57.38
N ALA A 200 35.61 25.74 57.02
CA ALA A 200 34.53 25.61 56.04
C ALA A 200 35.02 25.05 54.70
N ALA A 201 34.41 23.93 54.27
CA ALA A 201 34.43 23.52 52.89
C ALA A 201 33.66 24.57 52.05
N PRO A 202 34.14 24.92 50.84
CA PRO A 202 33.45 25.88 50.00
C PRO A 202 32.07 25.31 49.63
N VAL A 203 31.02 26.08 49.90
CA VAL A 203 29.67 25.82 49.40
C VAL A 203 29.75 25.76 47.88
N GLN A 204 29.69 24.56 47.31
CA GLN A 204 29.48 24.39 45.88
C GLN A 204 28.13 25.02 45.55
N ARG A 205 28.15 26.06 44.73
CA ARG A 205 26.94 26.58 44.10
C ARG A 205 26.31 25.44 43.29
N PRO A 206 24.97 25.27 43.31
CA PRO A 206 24.33 24.34 42.39
C PRO A 206 24.71 24.75 40.96
N PRO A 207 24.93 23.79 40.04
CA PRO A 207 25.20 24.11 38.65
C PRO A 207 24.11 25.02 38.13
N ARG A 208 24.47 26.07 37.40
CA ARG A 208 23.51 26.80 36.58
C ARG A 208 23.11 25.86 35.44
N ASP A 209 22.04 25.13 35.65
CA ASP A 209 21.31 24.44 34.60
C ASP A 209 20.71 25.51 33.68
N HIS A 210 21.41 25.86 32.60
CA HIS A 210 20.83 26.37 31.35
C HIS A 210 21.87 26.24 30.23
N ASP A 211 22.28 25.01 29.95
CA ASP A 211 22.40 24.58 28.56
C ASP A 211 21.43 23.41 28.41
N PRO A 212 20.50 23.43 27.44
CA PRO A 212 19.68 22.26 27.18
C PRO A 212 20.63 21.11 26.87
N ALA A 213 20.49 20.01 27.62
CA ALA A 213 21.15 18.75 27.28
C ALA A 213 20.95 18.50 25.78
N PRO A 214 21.98 18.05 25.04
CA PRO A 214 21.78 17.71 23.64
C PRO A 214 20.63 16.70 23.59
N THR A 215 19.52 17.12 22.99
CA THR A 215 18.43 16.21 22.59
C THR A 215 19.10 14.99 21.99
N PRO A 216 18.75 13.75 22.40
CA PRO A 216 19.37 12.56 21.85
C PRO A 216 19.27 12.71 20.33
N SER A 217 20.41 12.88 19.69
CA SER A 217 20.46 13.01 18.24
C SER A 217 19.73 11.79 17.72
N GLY A 218 18.64 12.02 16.99
CA GLY A 218 17.92 10.95 16.31
C GLY A 218 18.90 10.07 15.53
N PRO A 219 18.50 8.85 15.14
CA PRO A 219 19.39 7.90 14.49
C PRO A 219 20.29 8.59 13.45
N THR A 220 21.61 8.60 13.72
CA THR A 220 22.57 9.26 12.83
C THR A 220 22.72 8.39 11.59
N CYS A 221 22.06 8.79 10.50
CA CYS A 221 22.17 8.10 9.22
C CYS A 221 23.51 8.44 8.56
N PRO A 222 24.39 7.47 8.29
CA PRO A 222 25.65 7.73 7.58
C PRO A 222 25.36 8.35 6.20
N LYS A 223 25.98 9.49 5.91
CA LYS A 223 25.87 10.14 4.60
C LYS A 223 26.71 9.39 3.57
N VAL A 224 26.11 8.42 2.88
CA VAL A 224 26.76 7.65 1.81
C VAL A 224 25.90 7.71 0.55
N GLY A 225 26.49 8.07 -0.59
CA GLY A 225 25.82 8.08 -1.90
C GLY A 225 24.78 9.20 -2.08
N ALA A 226 24.04 9.15 -3.19
CA ALA A 226 22.93 10.05 -3.46
C ALA A 226 21.78 9.81 -2.46
N ALA A 227 21.07 10.88 -2.08
CA ALA A 227 19.90 10.76 -1.20
C ALA A 227 18.66 10.25 -1.94
N VAL A 228 18.56 10.42 -3.26
CA VAL A 228 17.44 9.92 -4.07
C VAL A 228 17.96 9.11 -5.26
N GLU A 229 17.48 7.86 -5.38
CA GLU A 229 17.77 6.96 -6.50
C GLU A 229 16.45 6.46 -7.11
N LEU A 230 16.29 6.63 -8.42
CA LEU A 230 15.19 6.07 -9.19
C LEU A 230 15.49 4.62 -9.57
N VAL A 231 14.53 3.73 -9.41
CA VAL A 231 14.64 2.31 -9.76
C VAL A 231 13.50 1.87 -10.65
N GLU A 232 13.75 0.83 -11.44
CA GLU A 232 12.83 0.32 -12.45
C GLU A 232 12.86 -1.22 -12.47
N SER A 233 11.69 -1.83 -12.64
CA SER A 233 11.59 -3.19 -13.17
C SER A 233 11.05 -3.10 -14.58
N THR A 234 11.70 -3.74 -15.55
CA THR A 234 11.24 -3.79 -16.93
C THR A 234 10.87 -5.24 -17.27
N PRO A 235 9.74 -5.52 -17.94
CA PRO A 235 9.40 -6.87 -18.35
C PRO A 235 10.49 -7.47 -19.24
N VAL A 236 11.01 -8.64 -18.86
CA VAL A 236 11.99 -9.40 -19.65
C VAL A 236 11.44 -9.78 -21.01
N GLU A 237 12.32 -10.09 -21.98
CA GLU A 237 11.90 -10.51 -23.32
C GLU A 237 10.94 -9.50 -23.98
N THR A 238 11.25 -8.21 -23.81
CA THR A 238 10.62 -7.09 -24.54
C THR A 238 11.66 -6.36 -25.37
N THR A 239 11.21 -5.55 -26.32
CA THR A 239 12.05 -4.63 -27.09
C THR A 239 12.23 -3.28 -26.38
N LEU A 240 11.74 -3.14 -25.14
CA LEU A 240 12.01 -1.96 -24.34
C LEU A 240 13.53 -1.84 -24.12
N PRO A 241 14.12 -0.66 -24.33
CA PRO A 241 15.54 -0.48 -24.10
C PRO A 241 15.89 -0.83 -22.65
N VAL A 242 16.95 -1.63 -22.46
CA VAL A 242 17.46 -1.94 -21.12
C VAL A 242 17.72 -0.63 -20.37
N SER A 243 17.09 -0.49 -19.21
CA SER A 243 17.26 0.67 -18.37
C SER A 243 18.69 0.75 -17.84
N ARG A 244 19.21 1.97 -17.73
CA ARG A 244 20.47 2.22 -17.01
C ARG A 244 20.24 2.45 -15.51
N LEU A 245 18.97 2.41 -15.09
CA LEU A 245 18.60 2.56 -13.69
C LEU A 245 18.93 1.28 -12.93
N PRO A 246 19.16 1.38 -11.61
CA PRO A 246 19.20 0.21 -10.75
C PRO A 246 17.91 -0.60 -10.87
N ASP A 247 18.07 -1.92 -10.96
CA ASP A 247 16.98 -2.88 -10.91
C ASP A 247 16.32 -2.92 -9.52
N THR A 248 14.99 -3.02 -9.48
CA THR A 248 14.21 -3.02 -8.23
C THR A 248 14.62 -4.15 -7.28
N GLN A 249 14.77 -5.38 -7.77
CA GLN A 249 15.15 -6.53 -6.93
C GLN A 249 16.53 -6.30 -6.32
N GLN A 250 17.50 -5.88 -7.14
CA GLN A 250 18.86 -5.60 -6.68
C GLN A 250 18.88 -4.47 -5.64
N MET A 251 18.09 -3.41 -5.84
CA MET A 251 17.96 -2.34 -4.86
C MET A 251 17.39 -2.86 -3.54
N TRP A 252 16.34 -3.69 -3.59
CA TRP A 252 15.73 -4.26 -2.38
C TRP A 252 16.73 -5.13 -1.61
N VAL A 253 17.44 -6.03 -2.29
CA VAL A 253 18.48 -6.86 -1.68
C VAL A 253 19.56 -5.97 -1.05
N ARG A 254 20.05 -4.94 -1.77
CA ARG A 254 21.06 -3.99 -1.26
C ARG A 254 20.59 -3.29 0.02
N MET A 255 19.33 -2.84 0.05
CA MET A 255 18.75 -2.16 1.21
C MET A 255 18.63 -3.10 2.40
N ILE A 256 18.10 -4.31 2.18
CA ILE A 256 17.87 -5.31 3.23
C ILE A 256 19.18 -5.85 3.80
N ASP A 257 20.18 -6.17 2.97
CA ASP A 257 21.51 -6.59 3.44
C ASP A 257 22.27 -5.46 4.15
N GLY A 258 21.96 -4.21 3.81
CA GLY A 258 22.46 -3.02 4.49
C GLY A 258 21.88 -2.81 5.89
N ALA A 259 20.72 -3.38 6.20
CA ALA A 259 20.03 -3.17 7.48
C ALA A 259 20.85 -3.65 8.68
N ARG A 260 20.77 -2.89 9.79
CA ARG A 260 21.52 -3.14 11.03
C ARG A 260 20.65 -3.24 12.28
N ARG A 261 19.44 -2.67 12.28
CA ARG A 261 18.57 -2.58 13.47
C ARG A 261 17.14 -3.00 13.17
N SER A 262 16.53 -2.44 12.14
CA SER A 262 15.10 -2.67 11.87
C SER A 262 14.73 -2.56 10.40
N LEU A 263 13.72 -3.35 10.02
CA LEU A 263 13.02 -3.29 8.74
C LEU A 263 11.51 -3.29 9.01
N ASP A 264 10.85 -2.23 8.57
CA ASP A 264 9.39 -2.12 8.58
C ASP A 264 8.91 -2.17 7.13
N ILE A 265 8.14 -3.20 6.76
CA ILE A 265 7.70 -3.46 5.38
C ILE A 265 6.18 -3.45 5.35
N GLU A 266 5.61 -2.57 4.54
CA GLU A 266 4.18 -2.52 4.28
C GLU A 266 3.94 -2.68 2.78
N GLN A 267 3.31 -3.79 2.42
CA GLN A 267 3.15 -4.24 1.06
C GLN A 267 1.73 -4.78 0.89
N PHE A 268 1.14 -4.55 -0.28
CA PHE A 268 -0.22 -5.01 -0.57
C PHE A 268 -0.37 -6.52 -0.32
N TYR A 269 0.54 -7.32 -0.87
CA TYR A 269 0.60 -8.77 -0.68
C TYR A 269 2.02 -9.30 -0.90
N PHE A 270 2.23 -10.58 -0.58
CA PHE A 270 3.53 -11.27 -0.66
C PHE A 270 3.40 -12.55 -1.49
N ALA A 271 3.95 -12.59 -2.70
CA ALA A 271 3.83 -13.74 -3.59
C ALA A 271 5.16 -14.13 -4.25
N SER A 272 5.80 -15.17 -3.71
CA SER A 272 6.97 -15.81 -4.32
C SER A 272 6.57 -17.03 -5.14
N ARG A 273 7.51 -17.50 -5.96
CA ARG A 273 7.50 -18.85 -6.53
C ARG A 273 8.91 -19.44 -6.42
N PRO A 274 9.05 -20.78 -6.38
CA PRO A 274 10.36 -21.41 -6.39
C PRO A 274 11.21 -20.90 -7.56
N ALA A 275 12.48 -20.56 -7.28
CA ALA A 275 13.41 -19.95 -8.23
C ALA A 275 12.89 -18.67 -8.93
N GLY A 276 11.88 -18.01 -8.36
CA GLY A 276 11.34 -16.75 -8.87
C GLY A 276 12.18 -15.55 -8.43
N SER A 277 11.94 -14.43 -9.10
CA SER A 277 12.66 -13.17 -8.88
C SER A 277 12.43 -12.55 -7.49
N LEU A 278 11.56 -13.10 -6.65
CA LEU A 278 11.42 -12.65 -5.26
C LEU A 278 12.30 -13.43 -4.28
N GLU A 279 12.77 -14.61 -4.65
CA GLU A 279 13.53 -15.50 -3.76
C GLU A 279 14.82 -14.84 -3.21
N PRO A 280 15.63 -14.11 -4.01
CA PRO A 280 16.79 -13.40 -3.46
C PRO A 280 16.44 -12.35 -2.39
N VAL A 281 15.26 -11.73 -2.50
CA VAL A 281 14.76 -10.74 -1.53
C VAL A 281 14.35 -11.43 -0.24
N ILE A 282 13.65 -12.56 -0.33
CA ILE A 282 13.26 -13.37 0.83
C ILE A 282 14.50 -13.87 1.57
N GLN A 283 15.49 -14.38 0.84
CA GLN A 283 16.77 -14.80 1.43
C GLN A 283 17.50 -13.63 2.09
N ALA A 284 17.42 -12.41 1.54
CA ALA A 284 17.98 -11.23 2.18
C ALA A 284 17.28 -10.91 3.51
N LEU A 285 15.94 -11.05 3.57
CA LEU A 285 15.18 -10.88 4.82
C LEU A 285 15.57 -11.94 5.86
N GLU A 286 15.70 -13.20 5.45
CA GLU A 286 16.15 -14.29 6.32
C GLU A 286 17.55 -14.00 6.89
N ARG A 287 18.50 -13.58 6.04
CA ARG A 287 19.83 -13.12 6.48
C ARG A 287 19.75 -11.92 7.41
N ALA A 288 18.83 -10.98 7.20
CA ALA A 288 18.66 -9.83 8.07
C ALA A 288 18.18 -10.24 9.47
N ALA A 289 17.20 -11.14 9.54
CA ALA A 289 16.75 -11.71 10.80
C ALA A 289 17.88 -12.46 11.53
N GLU A 290 18.72 -13.21 10.81
CA GLU A 290 19.88 -13.91 11.38
C GLU A 290 20.93 -12.96 11.95
N ARG A 291 21.06 -11.77 11.38
CA ARG A 291 21.91 -10.69 11.93
C ARG A 291 21.26 -9.99 13.13
N GLY A 292 20.04 -10.35 13.53
CA GLY A 292 19.31 -9.73 14.64
C GLY A 292 18.57 -8.44 14.26
N VAL A 293 18.32 -8.19 12.97
CA VAL A 293 17.49 -7.06 12.52
C VAL A 293 16.03 -7.34 12.87
N ALA A 294 15.36 -6.41 13.55
CA ALA A 294 13.94 -6.53 13.86
C ALA A 294 13.09 -6.37 12.59
N LEU A 295 12.30 -7.38 12.24
CA LEU A 295 11.45 -7.37 11.05
C LEU A 295 9.97 -7.22 11.44
N ARG A 296 9.31 -6.20 10.90
CA ARG A 296 7.85 -6.02 10.97
C ARG A 296 7.26 -5.98 9.57
N LEU A 297 6.33 -6.88 9.27
CA LEU A 297 5.66 -6.97 7.98
C LEU A 297 4.16 -6.73 8.13
N LEU A 298 3.62 -5.84 7.30
CA LEU A 298 2.20 -5.53 7.23
C LEU A 298 1.69 -5.83 5.83
N ALA A 299 0.58 -6.57 5.74
CA ALA A 299 -0.08 -6.95 4.50
C ALA A 299 -1.59 -6.65 4.55
N ASP A 300 -2.22 -6.51 3.39
CA ASP A 300 -3.68 -6.50 3.31
C ASP A 300 -4.25 -7.86 3.76
N ALA A 301 -5.30 -7.84 4.57
CA ALA A 301 -5.87 -9.06 5.14
C ALA A 301 -6.55 -9.95 4.11
N GLY A 302 -7.19 -9.38 3.08
CA GLY A 302 -7.83 -10.14 2.01
C GLY A 302 -6.80 -10.91 1.19
N PHE A 303 -5.79 -10.21 0.68
CA PHE A 303 -4.75 -10.81 -0.16
C PHE A 303 -3.79 -11.72 0.59
N ALA A 304 -3.57 -11.48 1.89
CA ALA A 304 -2.79 -12.39 2.71
C ALA A 304 -3.44 -13.79 2.82
N ASN A 305 -4.76 -13.89 2.66
CA ASN A 305 -5.47 -15.17 2.62
C ASN A 305 -5.34 -15.85 1.25
N GLU A 306 -5.22 -15.08 0.17
CA GLU A 306 -5.08 -15.59 -1.20
C GLU A 306 -3.65 -16.14 -1.45
N TYR A 307 -2.63 -15.43 -0.95
CA TYR A 307 -1.22 -15.82 -1.05
C TYR A 307 -0.54 -16.08 0.31
N PRO A 308 -0.98 -17.09 1.09
CA PRO A 308 -0.51 -17.24 2.47
C PRO A 308 0.93 -17.73 2.57
N ALA A 309 1.42 -18.49 1.60
CA ALA A 309 2.65 -19.27 1.73
C ALA A 309 3.91 -18.42 1.97
N THR A 310 4.07 -17.32 1.22
CA THR A 310 5.24 -16.45 1.34
C THR A 310 5.27 -15.75 2.70
N LEU A 311 4.11 -15.25 3.12
CA LEU A 311 3.99 -14.55 4.39
C LEU A 311 4.18 -15.51 5.57
N ALA A 312 3.62 -16.72 5.50
CA ALA A 312 3.79 -17.78 6.50
C ALA A 312 5.26 -18.23 6.66
N ARG A 313 6.05 -18.24 5.56
CA ARG A 313 7.51 -18.47 5.63
C ARG A 313 8.20 -17.35 6.40
N LEU A 314 7.87 -16.10 6.10
CA LEU A 314 8.50 -14.94 6.75
C LEU A 314 8.08 -14.78 8.21
N GLU A 315 6.88 -15.20 8.59
CA GLU A 315 6.38 -15.23 9.97
C GLU A 315 7.27 -16.04 10.93
N GLN A 316 8.07 -16.98 10.42
CA GLN A 316 9.03 -17.73 11.25
C GLN A 316 10.18 -16.88 11.78
N ARG A 317 10.41 -15.69 11.19
CA ARG A 317 11.55 -14.81 11.48
C ARG A 317 11.15 -13.34 11.66
N ALA A 318 9.88 -13.00 11.46
CA ALA A 318 9.37 -11.64 11.49
C ALA A 318 8.08 -11.52 12.29
N SER A 319 7.84 -10.34 12.86
CA SER A 319 6.50 -9.99 13.36
C SER A 319 5.63 -9.63 12.17
N VAL A 320 4.49 -10.30 12.01
CA VAL A 320 3.58 -10.04 10.89
C VAL A 320 2.22 -9.62 11.40
N ARG A 321 1.64 -8.62 10.74
CA ARG A 321 0.24 -8.22 10.91
C ARG A 321 -0.46 -8.16 9.58
N ARG A 322 -1.78 -8.34 9.63
CA ARG A 322 -2.70 -8.23 8.50
C ARG A 322 -3.70 -7.15 8.84
N ILE A 323 -4.00 -6.26 7.91
CA ILE A 323 -4.94 -5.17 8.13
C ILE A 323 -6.09 -5.24 7.13
N ASP A 324 -7.32 -5.17 7.64
CA ASP A 324 -8.50 -5.02 6.82
C ASP A 324 -8.93 -3.55 6.80
N MET A 325 -8.60 -2.86 5.71
CA MET A 325 -8.97 -1.45 5.57
C MET A 325 -10.47 -1.27 5.27
N ARG A 326 -11.20 -2.33 4.88
CA ARG A 326 -12.62 -2.22 4.53
C ARG A 326 -13.45 -1.82 5.74
N ASP A 327 -13.15 -2.41 6.89
CA ASP A 327 -13.83 -2.15 8.16
C ASP A 327 -13.59 -0.73 8.69
N HIS A 328 -12.55 -0.06 8.20
CA HIS A 328 -12.15 1.26 8.68
C HIS A 328 -12.50 2.37 7.68
N MET A 329 -12.20 2.16 6.40
CA MET A 329 -12.22 3.18 5.36
C MET A 329 -12.85 2.71 4.04
N GLY A 330 -13.31 1.45 3.95
CA GLY A 330 -14.06 0.92 2.80
C GLY A 330 -13.22 0.57 1.57
N GLY A 331 -11.90 0.64 1.66
CA GLY A 331 -10.97 0.24 0.59
C GLY A 331 -9.95 -0.80 1.08
N VAL A 332 -8.78 -0.82 0.47
CA VAL A 332 -7.72 -1.82 0.73
C VAL A 332 -6.44 -1.18 1.24
N GLN A 333 -5.56 -1.98 1.85
CA GLN A 333 -4.18 -1.57 2.08
C GLN A 333 -3.41 -1.70 0.76
N HIS A 334 -3.10 -0.59 0.09
CA HIS A 334 -2.43 -0.57 -1.22
C HIS A 334 -1.05 0.12 -1.25
N ALA A 335 -0.52 0.49 -0.09
CA ALA A 335 0.84 0.98 0.08
C ALA A 335 1.89 -0.14 -0.18
N LYS A 336 3.04 0.30 -0.70
CA LYS A 336 4.15 -0.55 -1.16
C LYS A 336 5.45 0.17 -0.85
N TYR A 337 5.90 0.03 0.38
CA TYR A 337 7.09 0.72 0.86
C TYR A 337 7.75 -0.08 1.96
N PHE A 338 9.02 0.21 2.21
CA PHE A 338 9.66 -0.26 3.43
C PHE A 338 10.74 0.69 3.92
N ILE A 339 10.91 0.68 5.23
CA ILE A 339 11.81 1.54 5.98
C ILE A 339 12.96 0.69 6.52
N VAL A 340 14.19 1.15 6.31
CA VAL A 340 15.41 0.53 6.86
C VAL A 340 16.04 1.46 7.89
N ASP A 341 16.18 0.96 9.11
CA ASP A 341 16.91 1.62 10.22
C ASP A 341 16.47 3.07 10.53
N GLY A 342 15.27 3.49 10.13
CA GLY A 342 14.80 4.87 10.25
C GLY A 342 15.54 5.87 9.35
N CYS A 343 16.24 5.39 8.32
CA CYS A 343 17.15 6.18 7.49
C CYS A 343 16.90 6.06 5.99
N ASP A 344 16.56 4.88 5.51
CA ASP A 344 16.29 4.60 4.10
C ASP A 344 14.83 4.22 3.91
N LEU A 345 14.22 4.71 2.85
CA LEU A 345 12.86 4.43 2.41
C LEU A 345 12.94 3.88 0.99
N TYR A 346 12.33 2.73 0.74
CA TYR A 346 11.88 2.39 -0.61
C TYR A 346 10.39 2.68 -0.72
N LEU A 347 9.93 3.25 -1.83
CA LEU A 347 8.51 3.36 -2.18
C LEU A 347 8.33 3.22 -3.70
N GLY A 348 7.26 2.60 -4.16
CA GLY A 348 7.01 2.48 -5.60
C GLY A 348 5.80 1.65 -5.94
N SER A 349 5.63 1.35 -7.22
CA SER A 349 4.47 0.61 -7.71
C SER A 349 4.61 -0.91 -7.60
N ALA A 350 5.83 -1.43 -7.48
CA ALA A 350 6.10 -2.87 -7.40
C ALA A 350 5.51 -3.49 -6.13
N ASN A 351 4.64 -4.49 -6.32
CA ASN A 351 4.22 -5.39 -5.24
C ASN A 351 5.38 -6.26 -4.78
N PHE A 352 5.28 -6.85 -3.58
CA PHE A 352 6.23 -7.85 -3.08
C PHE A 352 5.99 -9.22 -3.77
N ASP A 353 6.19 -9.24 -5.09
CA ASP A 353 5.78 -10.32 -5.98
C ASP A 353 6.79 -10.58 -7.10
N TRP A 354 6.97 -11.84 -7.48
CA TRP A 354 7.94 -12.23 -8.51
C TRP A 354 7.62 -11.68 -9.91
N ARG A 355 6.34 -11.43 -10.24
CA ARG A 355 5.92 -10.81 -11.52
C ARG A 355 6.31 -9.34 -11.54
N SER A 356 6.10 -8.62 -10.43
CA SER A 356 6.49 -7.21 -10.28
C SER A 356 7.99 -6.99 -10.51
N LEU A 357 8.82 -7.96 -10.12
CA LEU A 357 10.27 -7.89 -10.26
C LEU A 357 10.81 -8.38 -11.62
N GLN A 358 9.97 -8.92 -12.51
CA GLN A 358 10.48 -9.56 -13.74
C GLN A 358 9.62 -9.37 -14.99
N HIS A 359 8.30 -9.24 -14.85
CA HIS A 359 7.35 -9.30 -15.96
C HIS A 359 6.43 -8.08 -16.04
N ILE A 360 6.56 -7.11 -15.13
CA ILE A 360 5.74 -5.92 -15.05
C ILE A 360 6.64 -4.69 -15.10
N HIS A 361 6.20 -3.64 -15.80
CA HIS A 361 6.92 -2.38 -15.83
C HIS A 361 6.58 -1.54 -14.60
N GLU A 362 7.52 -1.46 -13.66
CA GLU A 362 7.39 -0.81 -12.36
C GLU A 362 8.37 0.34 -12.19
N LEU A 363 8.00 1.34 -11.41
CA LEU A 363 8.89 2.43 -11.00
C LEU A 363 8.87 2.61 -9.48
N GLY A 364 10.02 2.94 -8.91
CA GLY A 364 10.16 3.20 -7.49
C GLY A 364 11.30 4.14 -7.17
N LEU A 365 11.36 4.59 -5.92
CA LEU A 365 12.41 5.42 -5.38
C LEU A 365 13.01 4.77 -4.15
N ARG A 366 14.34 4.80 -4.07
CA ARG A 366 15.05 4.69 -2.80
C ARG A 366 15.43 6.10 -2.35
N ILE A 367 15.01 6.49 -1.15
CA ILE A 367 15.24 7.81 -0.57
C ILE A 367 15.89 7.66 0.80
N ARG A 368 17.05 8.29 1.01
CA ARG A 368 17.72 8.39 2.30
C ARG A 368 17.48 9.76 2.93
N SER A 369 16.60 9.79 3.91
CA SER A 369 16.29 11.00 4.66
C SER A 369 15.62 10.62 5.98
N PRO A 370 16.28 10.77 7.14
CA PRO A 370 15.63 10.49 8.42
C PRO A 370 14.36 11.33 8.64
N GLN A 371 14.28 12.54 8.09
CA GLN A 371 13.06 13.37 8.19
C GLN A 371 11.91 12.82 7.36
N LEU A 372 12.15 12.41 6.10
CA LEU A 372 11.12 11.80 5.26
C LEU A 372 10.69 10.44 5.81
N VAL A 373 11.67 9.62 6.21
CA VAL A 373 11.43 8.29 6.77
C VAL A 373 10.61 8.38 8.05
N ALA A 374 10.82 9.41 8.88
CA ALA A 374 9.98 9.61 10.07
C ALA A 374 8.50 9.84 9.72
N ALA A 375 8.18 10.53 8.62
CA ALA A 375 6.79 10.71 8.18
C ALA A 375 6.16 9.40 7.71
N PHE A 376 6.89 8.58 6.95
CA PHE A 376 6.44 7.24 6.56
C PHE A 376 6.34 6.28 7.77
N ALA A 377 7.24 6.41 8.75
CA ALA A 377 7.20 5.62 9.98
C ALA A 377 5.97 5.94 10.84
N GLU A 378 5.44 7.17 10.78
CA GLU A 378 4.18 7.53 11.43
C GLU A 378 2.99 6.84 10.78
N VAL A 379 2.94 6.78 9.44
CA VAL A 379 1.93 6.01 8.70
C VAL A 379 2.04 4.52 9.04
N PHE A 380 3.25 3.95 8.98
CA PHE A 380 3.48 2.56 9.36
C PHE A 380 3.03 2.28 10.80
N ALA A 381 3.39 3.14 11.75
CA ALA A 381 3.03 2.96 13.16
C ALA A 381 1.51 3.04 13.37
N PHE A 382 0.84 3.96 12.68
CA PHE A 382 -0.62 4.08 12.66
C PHE A 382 -1.26 2.80 12.15
N ASP A 383 -0.88 2.36 10.95
CA ASP A 383 -1.48 1.18 10.31
C ASP A 383 -1.13 -0.11 11.09
N TRP A 384 0.08 -0.19 11.64
CA TRP A 384 0.49 -1.27 12.53
C TRP A 384 -0.36 -1.36 13.79
N GLN A 385 -0.64 -0.23 14.46
CA GLN A 385 -1.51 -0.18 15.64
C GLN A 385 -2.94 -0.60 15.31
N LEU A 386 -3.47 -0.08 14.20
CA LEU A 386 -4.80 -0.40 13.70
C LEU A 386 -4.94 -1.90 13.43
N ALA A 387 -3.95 -2.50 12.76
CA ALA A 387 -3.87 -3.95 12.53
C ALA A 387 -3.78 -4.78 13.83
N GLY A 388 -3.37 -4.16 14.94
CA GLY A 388 -3.34 -4.79 16.27
C GLY A 388 -4.59 -4.57 17.11
N GLY A 389 -5.65 -3.98 16.54
CA GLY A 389 -6.88 -3.64 17.26
C GLY A 389 -6.72 -2.46 18.22
N GLN A 390 -5.68 -1.64 18.06
CA GLN A 390 -5.46 -0.45 18.88
C GLN A 390 -6.01 0.80 18.17
N PRO A 391 -6.51 1.80 18.92
CA PRO A 391 -6.88 3.07 18.33
C PRO A 391 -5.64 3.75 17.74
N PRO A 392 -5.78 4.47 16.63
CA PRO A 392 -4.67 5.18 16.01
C PRO A 392 -4.07 6.27 16.90
N LEU A 393 -2.85 6.69 16.57
CA LEU A 393 -2.17 7.81 17.22
C LEU A 393 -3.01 9.11 17.15
N PRO A 394 -3.06 9.91 18.23
CA PRO A 394 -3.91 11.09 18.29
C PRO A 394 -3.33 12.29 17.55
N GLY A 395 -4.16 12.95 16.74
CA GLY A 395 -4.01 14.33 16.28
C GLY A 395 -2.89 14.59 15.25
N PRO A 396 -2.87 15.80 14.66
CA PRO A 396 -1.91 16.15 13.62
C PRO A 396 -0.48 16.13 14.18
N SER A 397 0.42 15.45 13.49
CA SER A 397 1.83 15.42 13.86
C SER A 397 2.51 16.77 13.58
N GLN A 398 3.31 17.27 14.53
CA GLN A 398 4.14 18.47 14.31
C GLN A 398 5.27 18.24 13.28
N ARG A 399 5.54 16.99 12.88
CA ARG A 399 6.62 16.68 11.92
C ARG A 399 6.38 17.27 10.53
N TRP A 400 5.15 17.65 10.22
CA TRP A 400 4.74 18.14 8.92
C TRP A 400 5.15 19.59 8.62
N ASP A 401 5.48 20.38 9.65
CA ASP A 401 5.89 21.78 9.49
C ASP A 401 7.24 21.95 8.78
N GLY A 402 8.03 20.87 8.69
CA GLY A 402 9.34 20.87 8.03
C GLY A 402 9.34 20.45 6.56
N PHE A 403 8.16 20.28 5.93
CA PHE A 403 8.05 19.92 4.51
C PHE A 403 7.65 21.11 3.62
N PRO A 404 8.08 21.15 2.35
CA PRO A 404 8.95 20.17 1.69
C PRO A 404 10.39 20.21 2.23
N ILE A 405 11.07 19.05 2.19
CA ILE A 405 12.48 18.96 2.58
C ILE A 405 13.40 19.11 1.38
N THR A 406 14.61 19.62 1.59
CA THR A 406 15.64 19.68 0.53
C THR A 406 16.59 18.49 0.64
N LEU A 407 16.68 17.68 -0.43
CA LEU A 407 17.62 16.57 -0.56
C LEU A 407 18.63 16.82 -1.67
N ASP A 408 19.86 16.32 -1.48
CA ASP A 408 20.99 16.49 -2.41
C ASP A 408 21.24 17.96 -2.83
N GLY A 409 20.88 18.92 -1.98
CA GLY A 409 21.09 20.35 -2.22
C GLY A 409 20.13 21.02 -3.21
N GLU A 410 19.22 20.28 -3.84
CA GLU A 410 18.34 20.84 -4.88
C GLU A 410 16.90 20.29 -4.89
N LEU A 411 16.69 19.01 -4.54
CA LEU A 411 15.39 18.37 -4.69
C LEU A 411 14.47 18.75 -3.53
N GLN A 412 13.33 19.38 -3.82
CA GLN A 412 12.28 19.57 -2.83
C GLN A 412 11.39 18.32 -2.80
N VAL A 413 11.25 17.66 -1.66
CA VAL A 413 10.48 16.42 -1.51
C VAL A 413 9.35 16.61 -0.51
N LEU A 414 8.15 16.21 -0.90
CA LEU A 414 6.92 16.31 -0.12
C LEU A 414 6.23 14.93 -0.09
N PRO A 415 5.97 14.34 1.09
CA PRO A 415 5.21 13.10 1.20
C PRO A 415 3.75 13.30 0.83
N ALA A 416 3.15 12.27 0.24
CA ALA A 416 1.78 12.27 -0.27
C ALA A 416 1.11 10.94 0.12
N PHE A 417 0.03 11.02 0.90
CA PHE A 417 -0.64 9.87 1.50
C PHE A 417 -2.14 9.94 1.27
N SER A 418 -2.77 8.77 1.29
CA SER A 418 -4.23 8.61 1.25
C SER A 418 -4.66 7.49 2.19
N PRO A 419 -5.92 7.45 2.66
CA PRO A 419 -6.99 8.39 2.33
C PRO A 419 -7.12 9.54 3.35
N THR A 420 -7.78 10.63 2.94
CA THR A 420 -8.17 11.72 3.86
C THR A 420 -9.03 11.22 5.02
N GLY A 421 -8.90 11.84 6.19
CA GLY A 421 -9.54 11.44 7.44
C GLY A 421 -8.79 10.34 8.21
N TRP A 422 -7.81 9.69 7.56
CA TRP A 422 -7.00 8.60 8.12
C TRP A 422 -5.50 8.88 7.97
N LEU A 423 -5.12 10.15 8.03
CA LEU A 423 -3.74 10.59 7.90
C LEU A 423 -3.19 11.09 9.24
N PRO A 424 -1.89 10.86 9.52
CA PRO A 424 -1.21 11.54 10.63
C PRO A 424 -1.27 13.07 10.53
N ASP A 425 -1.47 13.63 9.33
CA ASP A 425 -1.75 15.05 9.08
C ASP A 425 -2.43 15.22 7.72
N GLU A 426 -3.58 15.90 7.65
CA GLU A 426 -4.35 16.06 6.41
C GLU A 426 -3.63 16.90 5.34
N ARG A 427 -2.60 17.67 5.70
CA ARG A 427 -1.75 18.36 4.71
C ARG A 427 -1.01 17.37 3.83
N SER A 428 -0.83 16.13 4.28
CA SER A 428 -0.20 15.08 3.50
C SER A 428 -1.11 14.45 2.46
N TRP A 429 -2.40 14.83 2.39
CA TRP A 429 -3.32 14.22 1.45
C TRP A 429 -2.86 14.44 0.00
N ASP A 430 -2.70 13.36 -0.75
CA ASP A 430 -2.11 13.35 -2.09
C ASP A 430 -2.98 14.05 -3.15
N LEU A 431 -4.30 13.83 -3.16
CA LEU A 431 -5.20 14.37 -4.18
C LEU A 431 -5.08 15.90 -4.40
N PRO A 432 -5.20 16.76 -3.37
CA PRO A 432 -5.07 18.22 -3.57
C PRO A 432 -3.67 18.62 -4.05
N GLN A 433 -2.63 17.90 -3.64
CA GLN A 433 -1.25 18.16 -4.07
C GLN A 433 -1.07 17.83 -5.57
N LEU A 434 -1.62 16.70 -6.03
CA LEU A 434 -1.61 16.30 -7.44
C LEU A 434 -2.38 17.30 -8.30
N VAL A 435 -3.59 17.68 -7.90
CA VAL A 435 -4.42 18.66 -8.61
C VAL A 435 -3.71 20.01 -8.70
N ALA A 436 -3.15 20.52 -7.60
CA ALA A 436 -2.40 21.77 -7.59
C ALA A 436 -1.18 21.73 -8.51
N THR A 437 -0.49 20.58 -8.57
CA THR A 437 0.68 20.39 -9.45
C THR A 437 0.28 20.45 -10.94
N ILE A 438 -0.83 19.80 -11.31
CA ILE A 438 -1.39 19.81 -12.67
C ILE A 438 -1.90 21.21 -13.05
N ASP A 439 -2.59 21.90 -12.12
CA ASP A 439 -3.06 23.26 -12.35
C ASP A 439 -1.91 24.28 -12.47
N GLY A 440 -0.78 23.99 -11.83
CA GLY A 440 0.45 24.77 -11.96
C GLY A 440 1.18 24.63 -13.29
N ALA A 441 0.92 23.55 -14.04
CA ALA A 441 1.65 23.19 -15.27
C ALA A 441 1.62 24.29 -16.34
N LYS A 442 2.76 24.49 -17.00
CA LYS A 442 2.96 25.51 -18.05
C LYS A 442 3.25 24.93 -19.42
N LEU A 443 3.88 23.77 -19.50
CA LEU A 443 4.39 23.19 -20.74
C LEU A 443 3.81 21.81 -21.00
N SER A 444 3.88 20.90 -20.02
CA SER A 444 3.42 19.53 -20.19
C SER A 444 3.03 18.85 -18.89
N VAL A 445 2.05 17.95 -18.97
CA VAL A 445 1.66 17.00 -17.93
C VAL A 445 1.71 15.60 -18.54
N ARG A 446 2.48 14.70 -17.95
CA ARG A 446 2.61 13.31 -18.40
C ARG A 446 2.29 12.37 -17.26
N VAL A 447 1.41 11.40 -17.50
CA VAL A 447 0.89 10.52 -16.44
C VAL A 447 0.95 9.08 -16.91
N GLN A 448 1.47 8.19 -16.07
CA GLN A 448 1.52 6.74 -16.29
C GLN A 448 0.81 6.02 -15.13
N LEU A 449 -0.13 5.12 -15.45
CA LEU A 449 -0.94 4.38 -14.48
C LEU A 449 -1.17 2.92 -14.93
N LEU A 450 -1.62 2.06 -14.01
CA LEU A 450 -2.27 0.80 -14.41
C LEU A 450 -3.68 1.13 -14.92
N THR A 451 -4.48 1.82 -14.10
CA THR A 451 -5.87 2.21 -14.44
C THR A 451 -6.18 3.68 -14.14
N TYR A 452 -7.13 4.22 -14.92
CA TYR A 452 -7.70 5.57 -14.79
C TYR A 452 -9.22 5.51 -14.73
N SER A 453 -9.85 6.30 -13.88
CA SER A 453 -11.29 6.52 -13.84
C SER A 453 -11.60 7.89 -13.22
N SER A 454 -12.61 8.55 -13.77
CA SER A 454 -13.23 9.75 -13.23
C SER A 454 -14.39 9.43 -12.30
N HIS A 455 -14.45 8.20 -11.77
CA HIS A 455 -15.49 7.71 -10.87
C HIS A 455 -14.89 6.97 -9.66
N PHE A 456 -15.72 6.80 -8.65
CA PHE A 456 -15.59 5.73 -7.67
C PHE A 456 -16.08 4.42 -8.29
N ARG A 457 -15.68 3.30 -7.69
CA ARG A 457 -16.08 1.94 -8.07
C ARG A 457 -17.59 1.71 -8.02
N ASP A 458 -18.29 2.40 -7.12
CA ASP A 458 -19.75 2.38 -7.03
C ASP A 458 -20.44 3.22 -8.13
N GLY A 459 -19.67 3.79 -9.06
CA GLY A 459 -20.15 4.63 -10.16
C GLY A 459 -20.37 6.09 -9.77
N THR A 460 -20.12 6.48 -8.52
CA THR A 460 -20.22 7.90 -8.12
C THR A 460 -19.17 8.73 -8.84
N PRO A 461 -19.49 9.93 -9.36
CA PRO A 461 -18.50 10.79 -10.01
C PRO A 461 -17.35 11.21 -9.09
N PHE A 462 -16.13 11.15 -9.62
CA PHE A 462 -14.87 11.61 -9.03
C PHE A 462 -14.09 12.48 -10.03
N PRO A 463 -14.48 13.75 -10.20
CA PRO A 463 -14.00 14.56 -11.32
C PRO A 463 -12.65 15.27 -11.06
N ALA A 464 -12.06 15.14 -9.89
CA ALA A 464 -10.98 16.03 -9.43
C ALA A 464 -9.74 16.04 -10.35
N LEU A 465 -9.21 14.86 -10.68
CA LEU A 465 -8.04 14.72 -11.55
C LEU A 465 -8.41 14.88 -13.04
N ASP A 466 -9.55 14.34 -13.46
CA ASP A 466 -10.09 14.51 -14.82
C ASP A 466 -10.22 16.00 -15.18
N GLN A 467 -10.86 16.79 -14.31
CA GLN A 467 -11.01 18.23 -14.52
C GLN A 467 -9.67 18.96 -14.48
N ALA A 468 -8.71 18.52 -13.65
CA ALA A 468 -7.37 19.12 -13.63
C ALA A 468 -6.64 18.91 -14.97
N LEU A 469 -6.70 17.70 -15.53
CA LEU A 469 -6.13 17.38 -16.85
C LEU A 469 -6.80 18.23 -17.94
N ARG A 470 -8.13 18.31 -17.94
CA ARG A 470 -8.90 19.13 -18.90
C ARG A 470 -8.57 20.61 -18.79
N ARG A 471 -8.45 21.15 -17.57
CA ARG A 471 -8.01 22.54 -17.35
C ARG A 471 -6.61 22.78 -17.87
N ALA A 472 -5.67 21.85 -17.66
CA ALA A 472 -4.32 21.96 -18.20
C ALA A 472 -4.33 21.97 -19.73
N ALA A 473 -5.01 21.01 -20.36
CA ALA A 473 -5.16 20.95 -21.81
C ALA A 473 -5.83 22.21 -22.38
N GLY A 474 -6.87 22.74 -21.72
CA GLY A 474 -7.54 23.98 -22.11
C GLY A 474 -6.67 25.24 -22.01
N ARG A 475 -5.58 25.21 -21.22
CA ARG A 475 -4.56 26.26 -21.18
C ARG A 475 -3.48 26.10 -22.26
N GLY A 476 -3.58 25.09 -23.12
CA GLY A 476 -2.57 24.76 -24.14
C GLY A 476 -1.37 23.96 -23.61
N VAL A 477 -1.46 23.42 -22.39
CA VAL A 477 -0.44 22.50 -21.84
C VAL A 477 -0.54 21.17 -22.59
N ALA A 478 0.59 20.58 -23.00
CA ALA A 478 0.61 19.27 -23.61
C ALA A 478 0.32 18.18 -22.56
N VAL A 479 -0.85 17.55 -22.62
CA VAL A 479 -1.25 16.51 -21.66
C VAL A 479 -1.21 15.14 -22.32
N GLU A 480 -0.41 14.23 -21.76
CA GLU A 480 -0.19 12.88 -22.26
C GLU A 480 -0.45 11.85 -21.13
N LEU A 481 -1.46 11.00 -21.30
CA LEU A 481 -1.83 9.97 -20.34
C LEU A 481 -1.58 8.57 -20.92
N MET A 482 -0.89 7.71 -20.20
CA MET A 482 -0.61 6.35 -20.62
C MET A 482 -1.08 5.36 -19.56
N VAL A 483 -1.92 4.42 -19.97
CA VAL A 483 -2.46 3.39 -19.07
C VAL A 483 -2.26 2.00 -19.66
N SER A 484 -2.39 0.98 -18.83
CA SER A 484 -2.32 -0.41 -19.29
C SER A 484 -3.45 -0.76 -20.25
N ASN A 485 -3.22 -1.75 -21.12
CA ASN A 485 -4.30 -2.38 -21.89
C ASN A 485 -5.38 -3.02 -21.01
N TRP A 486 -5.15 -3.24 -19.71
CA TRP A 486 -6.18 -3.66 -18.74
C TRP A 486 -7.33 -2.66 -18.60
N GLN A 487 -7.12 -1.42 -19.04
CA GLN A 487 -8.16 -0.40 -19.15
C GLN A 487 -9.22 -0.78 -20.19
N GLN A 488 -8.91 -1.65 -21.17
CA GLN A 488 -9.83 -2.06 -22.26
C GLN A 488 -11.05 -2.84 -21.79
N ARG A 489 -11.13 -3.20 -20.51
CA ARG A 489 -12.30 -3.89 -19.94
C ARG A 489 -13.57 -3.03 -20.06
N PRO A 490 -14.74 -3.64 -20.34
CA PRO A 490 -16.03 -2.96 -20.27
C PRO A 490 -16.24 -2.27 -18.92
N GLY A 491 -16.76 -1.05 -18.93
CA GLY A 491 -16.97 -0.24 -17.74
C GLY A 491 -15.70 0.41 -17.16
N ARG A 492 -14.53 0.21 -17.78
CA ARG A 492 -13.28 0.90 -17.43
C ARG A 492 -12.81 1.82 -18.54
N ILE A 493 -12.91 1.43 -19.81
CA ILE A 493 -12.35 2.19 -20.93
C ILE A 493 -13.05 3.53 -21.18
N GLU A 494 -14.32 3.65 -20.79
CA GLU A 494 -15.23 4.72 -21.15
C GLU A 494 -14.79 6.08 -20.59
N ASP A 495 -14.28 6.12 -19.36
CA ASP A 495 -13.76 7.36 -18.77
C ASP A 495 -12.54 7.89 -19.54
N LEU A 496 -11.69 6.98 -20.01
CA LEU A 496 -10.52 7.34 -20.80
C LEU A 496 -10.91 7.80 -22.21
N GLN A 497 -11.86 7.11 -22.85
CA GLN A 497 -12.41 7.53 -24.14
C GLN A 497 -13.09 8.90 -24.03
N ALA A 498 -13.89 9.12 -22.99
CA ALA A 498 -14.55 10.39 -22.72
C ALA A 498 -13.53 11.52 -22.51
N LEU A 499 -12.43 11.28 -21.79
CA LEU A 499 -11.34 12.24 -21.63
C LEU A 499 -10.76 12.66 -22.99
N VAL A 500 -10.41 11.69 -23.84
CA VAL A 500 -9.82 11.95 -25.17
C VAL A 500 -10.83 12.61 -26.13
N ALA A 501 -12.08 12.15 -26.14
CA ALA A 501 -13.12 12.65 -27.05
C ALA A 501 -13.46 14.13 -26.83
N THR A 502 -13.32 14.61 -25.60
CA THR A 502 -13.85 15.92 -25.19
C THR A 502 -12.76 16.88 -24.67
N SER A 503 -11.49 16.57 -24.91
CA SER A 503 -10.38 17.44 -24.53
C SER A 503 -9.18 17.29 -25.47
N ALA A 504 -8.21 18.20 -25.38
CA ALA A 504 -6.95 18.10 -26.11
C ALA A 504 -5.92 17.17 -25.40
N VAL A 505 -6.39 16.22 -24.58
CA VAL A 505 -5.54 15.23 -23.92
C VAL A 505 -5.23 14.09 -24.90
N ALA A 506 -3.95 13.78 -25.07
CA ALA A 506 -3.54 12.58 -25.79
C ALA A 506 -3.46 11.41 -24.81
N ALA A 507 -4.08 10.27 -25.14
CA ALA A 507 -3.95 9.06 -24.34
C ALA A 507 -3.49 7.84 -25.15
N LYS A 508 -2.75 6.95 -24.48
CA LYS A 508 -2.30 5.68 -25.06
C LYS A 508 -2.57 4.49 -24.13
N LEU A 509 -2.94 3.37 -24.73
CA LEU A 509 -2.97 2.05 -24.10
C LEU A 509 -1.63 1.35 -24.35
N VAL A 510 -1.07 0.74 -23.30
CA VAL A 510 0.16 -0.05 -23.41
C VAL A 510 -0.13 -1.52 -23.29
N THR A 511 0.19 -2.26 -24.35
CA THR A 511 0.09 -3.72 -24.40
C THR A 511 1.49 -4.32 -24.42
N ILE A 512 1.93 -4.90 -23.30
CA ILE A 512 3.16 -5.68 -23.28
C ILE A 512 2.85 -7.07 -23.86
N PRO A 513 3.61 -7.56 -24.85
CA PRO A 513 3.34 -8.85 -25.47
C PRO A 513 3.39 -10.00 -24.47
N GLU A 514 2.67 -11.08 -24.75
CA GLU A 514 2.79 -12.33 -24.00
C GLU A 514 4.26 -12.79 -23.92
N HIS A 515 4.62 -13.45 -22.81
CA HIS A 515 5.96 -14.01 -22.67
C HIS A 515 6.14 -15.18 -23.65
N PRO A 516 7.34 -15.41 -24.25
CA PRO A 516 7.54 -16.49 -25.22
C PRO A 516 7.21 -17.91 -24.69
N SER A 517 7.26 -18.10 -23.38
CA SER A 517 6.88 -19.38 -22.73
C SER A 517 5.37 -19.51 -22.46
N GLY A 518 4.55 -18.55 -22.89
CA GLY A 518 3.10 -18.55 -22.76
C GLY A 518 2.57 -17.49 -21.78
N PHE A 519 1.26 -17.51 -21.62
CA PHE A 519 0.51 -16.60 -20.75
C PHE A 519 0.98 -16.66 -19.30
N ILE A 520 1.22 -15.48 -18.72
CA ILE A 520 1.51 -15.31 -17.29
C ILE A 520 0.37 -14.50 -16.69
N PRO A 521 -0.50 -15.10 -15.87
CA PRO A 521 -1.60 -14.40 -15.22
C PRO A 521 -1.12 -13.18 -14.42
N PHE A 522 -1.84 -12.08 -14.59
CA PHE A 522 -1.61 -10.82 -13.89
C PHE A 522 -0.17 -10.32 -14.05
N ALA A 523 0.35 -10.39 -15.27
CA ALA A 523 1.67 -9.89 -15.61
C ALA A 523 1.65 -9.26 -17.00
N ARG A 524 2.82 -8.92 -17.54
CA ARG A 524 2.95 -8.34 -18.89
C ARG A 524 2.11 -7.08 -19.02
N VAL A 525 2.36 -6.14 -18.11
CA VAL A 525 1.58 -4.93 -17.98
C VAL A 525 2.46 -3.76 -17.55
N ILE A 526 2.01 -2.53 -17.80
CA ILE A 526 2.55 -1.35 -17.12
C ILE A 526 1.80 -1.18 -15.80
N HIS A 527 2.55 -0.98 -14.72
CA HIS A 527 1.97 -0.88 -13.38
C HIS A 527 2.53 0.31 -12.59
N ALA A 528 3.44 1.09 -13.16
CA ALA A 528 3.91 2.34 -12.59
C ALA A 528 2.78 3.35 -12.34
N LYS A 529 2.89 4.08 -11.22
CA LYS A 529 2.03 5.21 -10.86
C LYS A 529 2.92 6.43 -10.76
N ALA A 530 2.99 7.18 -11.87
CA ALA A 530 3.90 8.31 -11.98
C ALA A 530 3.26 9.47 -12.72
N MET A 531 3.63 10.68 -12.33
CA MET A 531 3.27 11.91 -13.04
C MET A 531 4.51 12.78 -13.18
N ILE A 532 4.68 13.44 -14.32
CA ILE A 532 5.76 14.38 -14.61
C ILE A 532 5.13 15.67 -15.13
N VAL A 533 5.50 16.81 -14.54
CA VAL A 533 5.05 18.13 -14.95
C VAL A 533 6.25 19.01 -15.30
N ASP A 534 6.23 19.58 -16.49
CA ASP A 534 7.21 20.54 -17.03
C ASP A 534 8.68 20.09 -16.92
N SER A 535 8.94 18.77 -16.99
CA SER A 535 10.28 18.18 -16.80
C SER A 535 10.98 18.57 -15.49
N ARG A 536 10.21 19.04 -14.51
CA ARG A 536 10.71 19.67 -13.27
C ARG A 536 10.04 19.13 -12.02
N GLN A 537 8.76 18.77 -12.08
CA GLN A 537 8.05 18.16 -10.96
C GLN A 537 7.69 16.74 -11.31
N SER A 538 7.77 15.84 -10.33
CA SER A 538 7.40 14.45 -10.49
C SER A 538 6.67 13.91 -9.26
N TRP A 539 5.70 13.05 -9.47
CA TRP A 539 5.10 12.22 -8.43
C TRP A 539 5.36 10.75 -8.74
N ILE A 540 5.70 9.97 -7.71
CA ILE A 540 5.74 8.51 -7.73
C ILE A 540 4.97 8.04 -6.51
N GLY A 541 4.06 7.09 -6.69
CA GLY A 541 3.27 6.55 -5.59
C GLY A 541 2.69 5.18 -5.86
N THR A 542 1.62 4.85 -5.15
CA THR A 542 0.93 3.56 -5.25
C THR A 542 -0.50 3.66 -5.80
N SER A 543 -1.10 4.85 -5.79
CA SER A 543 -2.51 5.07 -6.16
C SER A 543 -2.74 4.97 -7.67
N ASN A 544 -3.62 4.06 -8.13
CA ASN A 544 -4.27 4.28 -9.42
C ASN A 544 -5.16 5.53 -9.33
N TRP A 545 -5.56 6.09 -10.47
CA TRP A 545 -6.40 7.29 -10.45
C TRP A 545 -7.87 6.89 -10.53
N SER A 546 -8.49 6.65 -9.39
CA SER A 546 -9.95 6.57 -9.21
C SER A 546 -10.32 7.01 -7.79
N GLY A 547 -11.61 7.30 -7.54
CA GLY A 547 -12.04 7.88 -6.27
C GLY A 547 -11.65 7.06 -5.04
N ASP A 548 -11.77 5.73 -5.11
CA ASP A 548 -11.51 4.83 -3.98
C ASP A 548 -10.03 4.83 -3.54
N TYR A 549 -9.07 5.05 -4.45
CA TYR A 549 -7.65 5.11 -4.06
C TYR A 549 -7.33 6.35 -3.22
N PHE A 550 -8.04 7.46 -3.45
CA PHE A 550 -7.80 8.73 -2.73
C PHE A 550 -8.63 8.89 -1.45
N HIS A 551 -9.74 8.14 -1.35
CA HIS A 551 -10.72 8.33 -0.28
C HIS A 551 -10.97 7.09 0.58
N LYS A 552 -10.63 5.89 0.09
CA LYS A 552 -10.98 4.64 0.78
C LYS A 552 -9.79 3.71 1.00
N SER A 553 -8.70 3.84 0.23
CA SER A 553 -7.56 2.93 0.30
C SER A 553 -6.31 3.59 0.86
N ARG A 554 -5.53 2.85 1.65
CA ARG A 554 -4.23 3.32 2.10
C ARG A 554 -3.26 3.33 0.93
N ASN A 555 -2.76 4.52 0.59
CA ASN A 555 -1.75 4.71 -0.44
C ASN A 555 -0.65 5.65 0.04
N VAL A 556 0.52 5.51 -0.58
CA VAL A 556 1.68 6.35 -0.30
C VAL A 556 2.37 6.81 -1.59
N GLY A 557 3.06 7.93 -1.50
CA GLY A 557 3.82 8.52 -2.59
C GLY A 557 4.65 9.70 -2.14
N VAL A 558 5.37 10.28 -3.08
CA VAL A 558 6.11 11.53 -2.89
C VAL A 558 5.97 12.42 -4.12
N LEU A 559 5.82 13.71 -3.90
CA LEU A 559 6.10 14.73 -4.91
C LEU A 559 7.52 15.22 -4.75
N VAL A 560 8.21 15.35 -5.88
CA VAL A 560 9.59 15.82 -5.95
C VAL A 560 9.67 16.94 -6.98
N THR A 561 10.17 18.10 -6.56
CA THR A 561 10.51 19.20 -7.46
C THR A 561 12.02 19.24 -7.65
N GLY A 562 12.44 19.01 -8.89
CA GLY A 562 13.81 19.11 -9.37
C GLY A 562 14.03 18.31 -10.65
N GLU A 563 14.76 18.90 -11.59
CA GLU A 563 14.97 18.31 -12.92
C GLU A 563 15.78 17.01 -12.88
N ARG A 564 16.65 16.84 -11.87
CA ARG A 564 17.49 15.64 -11.73
C ARG A 564 16.68 14.36 -11.58
N LEU A 565 15.48 14.42 -11.00
CA LEU A 565 14.56 13.27 -10.99
C LEU A 565 13.57 13.31 -12.16
N ALA A 566 12.99 14.48 -12.46
CA ALA A 566 11.93 14.59 -13.44
C ALA A 566 12.39 14.28 -14.88
N ARG A 567 13.62 14.65 -15.28
CA ARG A 567 14.12 14.38 -16.64
C ARG A 567 14.37 12.90 -16.93
N PRO A 568 15.05 12.12 -16.07
CA PRO A 568 15.14 10.67 -16.26
C PRO A 568 13.77 10.00 -16.31
N LEU A 569 12.84 10.41 -15.44
CA LEU A 569 11.48 9.86 -15.41
C LEU A 569 10.71 10.16 -16.70
N GLU A 570 10.83 11.38 -17.22
CA GLU A 570 10.27 11.74 -18.51
C GLU A 570 10.90 10.95 -19.66
N ALA A 571 12.22 10.69 -19.62
CA ALA A 571 12.88 9.91 -20.66
C ALA A 571 12.35 8.45 -20.71
N ILE A 572 12.05 7.85 -19.56
CA ILE A 572 11.40 6.52 -19.49
C ILE A 572 10.01 6.59 -20.09
N PHE A 573 9.20 7.55 -19.64
CA PHE A 573 7.85 7.77 -20.18
C PHE A 573 7.87 7.91 -21.70
N ARG A 574 8.77 8.76 -22.24
CA ARG A 574 8.89 9.03 -23.67
C ARG A 574 9.30 7.80 -24.46
N LYS A 575 10.25 6.99 -23.97
CA LYS A 575 10.64 5.73 -24.62
C LYS A 575 9.46 4.78 -24.73
N LEU A 576 8.70 4.61 -23.66
CA LEU A 576 7.54 3.73 -23.64
C LEU A 576 6.40 4.28 -24.52
N TRP A 577 6.15 5.58 -24.45
CA TRP A 577 5.16 6.29 -25.28
C TRP A 577 5.43 6.16 -26.78
N GLN A 578 6.70 6.12 -27.19
CA GLN A 578 7.14 5.98 -28.59
C GLN A 578 7.36 4.51 -28.99
N SER A 579 7.25 3.58 -28.05
CA SER A 579 7.48 2.16 -28.30
C SER A 579 6.35 1.56 -29.16
N PRO A 580 6.60 0.42 -29.83
CA PRO A 580 5.55 -0.33 -30.53
C PRO A 580 4.48 -0.90 -29.59
N TYR A 581 4.65 -0.80 -28.27
CA TYR A 581 3.70 -1.29 -27.28
C TYR A 581 2.62 -0.26 -26.93
N ALA A 582 2.78 1.01 -27.33
CA ALA A 582 1.90 2.11 -26.94
C ALA A 582 1.04 2.59 -28.12
N THR A 583 -0.25 2.24 -28.10
CA THR A 583 -1.25 2.56 -29.13
C THR A 583 -2.14 3.71 -28.67
N ALA A 584 -2.44 4.66 -29.56
CA ALA A 584 -3.36 5.76 -29.27
C ALA A 584 -4.75 5.22 -28.90
N VAL A 585 -5.39 5.85 -27.91
CA VAL A 585 -6.80 5.60 -27.60
C VAL A 585 -7.65 6.23 -28.70
N ASP A 586 -8.41 5.40 -29.39
CA ASP A 586 -9.54 5.80 -30.22
C ASP A 586 -10.80 5.92 -29.34
N PRO A 587 -11.43 7.11 -29.28
CA PRO A 587 -12.63 7.35 -28.47
C PRO A 587 -13.87 6.58 -28.94
N GLU A 588 -13.90 6.12 -30.19
CA GLU A 588 -15.07 5.44 -30.77
C GLU A 588 -14.84 3.93 -30.99
N ALA A 589 -13.63 3.44 -30.68
CA ALA A 589 -13.30 2.03 -30.84
C ALA A 589 -13.95 1.15 -29.77
N ASP A 590 -14.35 -0.05 -30.20
CA ASP A 590 -14.62 -1.16 -29.31
C ASP A 590 -13.31 -1.94 -29.10
N TYR A 591 -12.93 -2.17 -27.84
CA TYR A 591 -11.68 -2.84 -27.51
C TYR A 591 -11.93 -4.28 -27.08
N PRO A 592 -11.15 -5.25 -27.58
CA PRO A 592 -11.23 -6.61 -27.09
C PRO A 592 -10.82 -6.65 -25.61
N GLU A 593 -11.59 -7.39 -24.81
CA GLU A 593 -11.25 -7.58 -23.41
C GLU A 593 -9.88 -8.30 -23.30
N PRO A 594 -8.94 -7.77 -22.51
CA PRO A 594 -7.63 -8.38 -22.36
C PRO A 594 -7.70 -9.61 -21.47
N ARG A 595 -6.92 -10.64 -21.80
CA ARG A 595 -6.72 -11.78 -20.89
C ARG A 595 -5.84 -11.32 -19.72
N ILE A 596 -6.44 -11.24 -18.53
CA ILE A 596 -5.76 -10.78 -17.30
C ILE A 596 -5.43 -11.97 -16.39
N GLY A 597 -6.41 -12.85 -16.17
CA GLY A 597 -6.32 -14.02 -15.30
C GLY A 597 -6.49 -15.34 -16.05
N PRO A 598 -6.45 -16.48 -15.32
CA PRO A 598 -6.63 -17.82 -15.86
C PRO A 598 -7.88 -17.97 -16.74
#